data_AF-A0A838HJS9-F1
#
_entry.id   AF-A0A838HJS9-F1
#
_cell.length_a   1.000
_cell.length_b   1.000
_cell.length_c   1.000
_cell.angle_alpha   90.00
_cell.angle_beta   90.00
_cell.angle_gamma   90.00
#
_symmetry.space_group_name_H-M   'P 1'
#
loop_
_entity.id
_entity.type
_entity.pdbx_description
1 polymer ?
#
loop_
_entity_poly.entity_id
_entity_poly.type
_entity_poly.pdbx_seq_one_letter_code
_entity_poly.pdbx_strand_id
1 'polypeptide(L)'
;MRAAAAAFAFAFAFTCLAHSAGLAQGTVPRHGVLELSFVHTGTVGNPHAALSATASFRSPAGRTHEIPLFWDGGAAWKVRFSPDATGTWRWSTRSGNPGLNGRSGSFTCGASGLQGGIVTMPGSPYHFQRQSGRPFWWQGETQWILFGNLPGENLTRATTLNFLDRRSAQGFNVIHAALDTPYGGSAVDGRGTPNPDYFREVDLRVAHANGRGITVGLVLAWGTRWKAYPSDAARLRYARYVAARYAAYNVYFVVANEWRDGLSASQVRAIGSELQQSDPHERLIANHSFGPSKADGPVGDEGSVEQFAEQPWMGFGDYQQLYDRLHQRILVARDHSKPVVNAEYGYFLRDQDGDGHVDKNNSFTLDHVRFASWDIAMAGGYFVTGFATTYLGGIRDEGPFDPQASANRPWEEDARLIRRLFDTLGWLDWWKLKPSDGMLSATAGRASDEVVSNPDGWFFAPPPRTHWALAEVGRQYVAYLRGNAGAHQ
;
A
#
# COMPACT_ATOMS: atom_id res chain seq x y z
N MET A 1 -12.29 42.63 30.10
CA MET A 1 -12.40 41.96 28.79
C MET A 1 -11.90 40.53 28.94
N ARG A 2 -12.81 39.56 28.99
CA ARG A 2 -12.52 38.14 29.19
C ARG A 2 -12.50 37.45 27.82
N ALA A 3 -11.40 36.79 27.47
CA ALA A 3 -11.27 36.01 26.25
C ALA A 3 -11.75 34.57 26.51
N ALA A 4 -12.65 34.09 25.65
CA ALA A 4 -13.27 32.79 25.73
C ALA A 4 -12.36 31.70 25.15
N ALA A 5 -12.18 30.62 25.89
CA ALA A 5 -11.58 29.37 25.41
C ALA A 5 -12.68 28.47 24.83
N ALA A 6 -12.53 28.05 23.57
CA ALA A 6 -13.40 27.07 22.93
C ALA A 6 -12.79 25.67 23.11
N ALA A 7 -13.47 24.83 23.90
CA ALA A 7 -13.14 23.41 24.04
C ALA A 7 -13.83 22.59 22.94
N PHE A 8 -13.06 21.86 22.14
CA PHE A 8 -13.58 20.86 21.21
C PHE A 8 -13.83 19.54 21.96
N ALA A 9 -15.09 19.15 22.09
CA ALA A 9 -15.48 17.85 22.63
C ALA A 9 -15.37 16.77 21.54
N PHE A 10 -14.56 15.74 21.80
CA PHE A 10 -14.50 14.51 21.01
C PHE A 10 -15.74 13.66 21.31
N ALA A 11 -16.54 13.38 20.28
CA ALA A 11 -17.66 12.44 20.38
C ALA A 11 -17.11 10.99 20.33
N PHE A 12 -17.26 10.26 21.44
CA PHE A 12 -17.09 8.81 21.50
C PHE A 12 -18.30 8.13 20.82
N ALA A 13 -18.05 7.33 19.79
CA ALA A 13 -19.07 6.48 19.19
C ALA A 13 -19.22 5.20 20.04
N PHE A 14 -20.36 5.07 20.72
CA PHE A 14 -20.77 3.84 21.40
C PHE A 14 -21.27 2.81 20.36
N THR A 15 -20.72 1.60 20.39
CA THR A 15 -21.22 0.42 19.68
C THR A 15 -22.41 -0.18 20.43
N CYS A 16 -23.63 0.02 19.93
CA CYS A 16 -24.81 -0.70 20.40
C CYS A 16 -24.89 -2.09 19.75
N LEU A 17 -24.91 -3.14 20.59
CA LEU A 17 -25.38 -4.47 20.24
C LEU A 17 -26.90 -4.44 20.06
N ALA A 18 -27.40 -4.68 18.84
CA ALA A 18 -28.84 -4.81 18.60
C ALA A 18 -29.16 -6.24 18.12
N HIS A 19 -29.94 -6.95 18.94
CA HIS A 19 -30.73 -8.10 18.50
C HIS A 19 -31.84 -7.63 17.55
N SER A 20 -32.18 -8.50 16.61
CA SER A 20 -33.06 -8.28 15.46
C SER A 20 -34.46 -7.76 15.78
N ALA A 21 -34.70 -6.48 15.48
CA ALA A 21 -36.00 -5.91 15.07
C ALA A 21 -35.75 -4.54 14.40
N GLY A 22 -36.12 -4.40 13.12
CA GLY A 22 -36.21 -3.13 12.37
C GLY A 22 -35.07 -2.11 12.54
N LEU A 23 -33.95 -2.29 11.81
CA LEU A 23 -32.92 -1.25 11.74
C LEU A 23 -33.49 0.01 11.08
N ALA A 24 -33.53 1.11 11.83
CA ALA A 24 -33.56 2.45 11.23
C ALA A 24 -32.40 2.55 10.25
N GLN A 25 -32.69 2.81 8.97
CA GLN A 25 -31.69 2.81 7.90
C GLN A 25 -30.71 3.97 8.09
N GLY A 26 -29.56 3.69 8.69
CA GLY A 26 -28.45 4.63 8.75
C GLY A 26 -28.01 5.04 7.34
N THR A 27 -27.59 6.30 7.20
CA THR A 27 -26.97 6.78 5.95
C THR A 27 -25.51 6.38 5.94
N VAL A 28 -25.08 5.66 4.90
CA VAL A 28 -23.67 5.34 4.66
C VAL A 28 -23.08 6.45 3.78
N PRO A 29 -21.97 7.09 4.15
CA PRO A 29 -21.33 8.06 3.25
C PRO A 29 -20.85 7.40 1.97
N ARG A 30 -20.93 8.07 0.81
CA ARG A 30 -20.24 7.65 -0.42
C ARG A 30 -18.75 7.44 -0.12
N HIS A 31 -18.17 6.34 -0.61
CA HIS A 31 -16.81 5.89 -0.28
C HIS A 31 -16.55 5.61 1.22
N GLY A 32 -17.60 5.56 2.05
CA GLY A 32 -17.54 5.07 3.43
C GLY A 32 -17.71 3.56 3.48
N VAL A 33 -17.67 2.97 4.67
CA VAL A 33 -17.79 1.51 4.85
C VAL A 33 -19.12 1.16 5.49
N LEU A 34 -19.92 0.33 4.81
CA LEU A 34 -21.01 -0.44 5.40
C LEU A 34 -20.45 -1.77 5.88
N GLU A 35 -20.74 -2.18 7.12
CA GLU A 35 -20.48 -3.54 7.62
C GLU A 35 -21.79 -4.21 8.03
N LEU A 36 -22.03 -5.43 7.52
CA LEU A 36 -23.17 -6.26 7.92
C LEU A 36 -22.64 -7.56 8.54
N SER A 37 -23.32 -8.04 9.58
CA SER A 37 -22.97 -9.26 10.30
C SER A 37 -24.04 -10.34 10.15
N PHE A 38 -23.59 -11.58 10.06
CA PHE A 38 -24.40 -12.78 9.91
C PHE A 38 -23.88 -13.89 10.81
N VAL A 39 -24.72 -14.89 11.06
CA VAL A 39 -24.37 -16.07 11.85
C VAL A 39 -24.73 -17.29 11.02
N HIS A 40 -23.75 -18.16 10.79
CA HIS A 40 -24.02 -19.42 10.12
C HIS A 40 -24.70 -20.40 11.09
N THR A 41 -25.51 -21.30 10.55
CA THR A 41 -26.22 -22.33 11.34
C THR A 41 -25.52 -23.68 11.26
N GLY A 42 -25.63 -24.47 12.34
CA GLY A 42 -25.05 -25.81 12.43
C GLY A 42 -23.61 -25.83 12.95
N THR A 43 -23.10 -27.02 13.26
CA THR A 43 -21.74 -27.23 13.75
C THR A 43 -20.81 -27.45 12.56
N VAL A 44 -19.88 -26.52 12.33
CA VAL A 44 -18.90 -26.59 11.23
C VAL A 44 -17.50 -26.49 11.82
N GLY A 45 -16.65 -27.51 11.60
CA GLY A 45 -15.32 -27.57 12.20
C GLY A 45 -14.39 -26.44 11.76
N ASN A 46 -14.33 -26.16 10.45
CA ASN A 46 -13.61 -25.02 9.90
C ASN A 46 -14.52 -24.23 8.96
N PRO A 47 -15.26 -23.22 9.48
CA PRO A 47 -16.19 -22.43 8.66
C PRO A 47 -15.51 -21.74 7.48
N HIS A 48 -14.29 -21.23 7.66
CA HIS A 48 -13.52 -20.56 6.60
C HIS A 48 -13.26 -21.50 5.41
N ALA A 49 -12.94 -22.77 5.66
CA ALA A 49 -12.68 -23.74 4.60
C ALA A 49 -13.95 -24.37 4.02
N ALA A 50 -14.99 -24.56 4.85
CA ALA A 50 -16.15 -25.38 4.50
C ALA A 50 -17.36 -24.59 3.96
N LEU A 51 -17.48 -23.31 4.28
CA LEU A 51 -18.62 -22.48 3.86
C LEU A 51 -18.20 -21.42 2.85
N SER A 52 -19.15 -21.04 2.01
CA SER A 52 -19.04 -19.88 1.12
C SER A 52 -20.35 -19.11 1.14
N ALA A 53 -20.25 -17.79 1.06
CA ALA A 53 -21.39 -16.91 0.93
C ALA A 53 -20.98 -15.67 0.15
N THR A 54 -21.88 -15.15 -0.67
CA THR A 54 -21.68 -13.94 -1.47
C THR A 54 -22.84 -12.98 -1.21
N ALA A 55 -22.53 -11.70 -1.08
CA ALA A 55 -23.52 -10.62 -1.08
C ALA A 55 -23.56 -9.96 -2.45
N SER A 56 -24.77 -9.64 -2.90
CA SER A 56 -25.05 -8.85 -4.09
C SER A 56 -25.57 -7.49 -3.65
N PHE A 57 -24.94 -6.40 -4.09
CA PHE A 57 -25.33 -5.02 -3.82
C PHE A 57 -25.79 -4.36 -5.12
N ARG A 58 -27.05 -3.92 -5.17
CA ARG A 58 -27.63 -3.21 -6.30
C ARG A 58 -27.68 -1.71 -6.03
N SER A 59 -26.99 -0.95 -6.88
CA SER A 59 -26.95 0.51 -6.86
C SER A 59 -28.32 1.13 -7.23
N PRO A 60 -28.53 2.42 -6.92
CA PRO A 60 -29.72 3.16 -7.35
C PRO A 60 -29.95 3.12 -8.86
N ALA A 61 -28.85 3.16 -9.65
CA ALA A 61 -28.88 3.09 -11.11
C ALA A 61 -29.03 1.64 -11.66
N GLY A 62 -29.08 0.64 -10.79
CA GLY A 62 -29.31 -0.75 -11.16
C GLY A 62 -28.07 -1.58 -11.46
N ARG A 63 -26.85 -1.00 -11.39
CA ARG A 63 -25.59 -1.77 -11.40
C ARG A 63 -25.53 -2.70 -10.19
N THR A 64 -25.02 -3.91 -10.38
CA THR A 64 -24.88 -4.93 -9.32
C THR A 64 -23.41 -5.21 -9.07
N HIS A 65 -23.04 -5.27 -7.79
CA HIS A 65 -21.71 -5.62 -7.30
C HIS A 65 -21.80 -6.89 -6.47
N GLU A 66 -20.94 -7.87 -6.74
CA GLU A 66 -20.84 -9.08 -5.92
C GLU A 66 -19.58 -9.02 -5.05
N ILE A 67 -19.70 -9.47 -3.81
CA ILE A 67 -18.58 -9.54 -2.88
C ILE A 67 -18.73 -10.75 -1.95
N PRO A 68 -17.67 -11.53 -1.70
CA PRO A 68 -17.74 -12.62 -0.75
C PRO A 68 -17.98 -12.10 0.67
N LEU A 69 -18.69 -12.90 1.49
CA LEU A 69 -18.63 -12.74 2.95
C LEU A 69 -17.32 -13.37 3.45
N PHE A 70 -16.82 -12.86 4.57
CA PHE A 70 -15.66 -13.42 5.27
C PHE A 70 -16.04 -13.92 6.66
N TRP A 71 -15.35 -14.96 7.11
CA TRP A 71 -15.51 -15.52 8.45
C TRP A 71 -14.76 -14.67 9.49
N ASP A 72 -15.42 -14.34 10.60
CA ASP A 72 -14.86 -13.49 11.66
C ASP A 72 -14.85 -14.20 13.02
N GLY A 73 -14.63 -15.52 13.03
CA GLY A 73 -14.53 -16.32 14.25
C GLY A 73 -15.84 -16.94 14.70
N GLY A 74 -15.75 -18.13 15.32
CA GLY A 74 -16.92 -18.88 15.79
C GLY A 74 -17.97 -19.04 14.70
N ALA A 75 -19.21 -18.63 14.99
CA ALA A 75 -20.30 -18.66 14.02
C ALA A 75 -20.42 -17.41 13.13
N ALA A 76 -19.62 -16.37 13.39
CA ALA A 76 -19.78 -15.04 12.80
C ALA A 76 -19.21 -14.94 11.38
N TRP A 77 -19.97 -14.29 10.51
CA TRP A 77 -19.60 -13.91 9.15
C TRP A 77 -19.93 -12.45 8.93
N LYS A 78 -19.17 -11.78 8.07
CA LYS A 78 -19.35 -10.37 7.77
C LYS A 78 -19.22 -10.11 6.29
N VAL A 79 -19.78 -8.98 5.86
CA VAL A 79 -19.46 -8.35 4.56
C VAL A 79 -19.22 -6.87 4.80
N ARG A 80 -18.26 -6.31 4.07
CA ARG A 80 -18.00 -4.88 4.05
C ARG A 80 -18.17 -4.35 2.63
N PHE A 81 -18.86 -3.22 2.48
CA PHE A 81 -19.10 -2.63 1.17
C PHE A 81 -18.94 -1.12 1.21
N SER A 82 -18.23 -0.57 0.22
CA SER A 82 -18.07 0.87 0.02
C SER A 82 -18.90 1.35 -1.18
N PRO A 83 -20.02 2.08 -0.98
CA PRO A 83 -20.88 2.54 -2.07
C PRO A 83 -20.25 3.72 -2.82
N ASP A 84 -20.36 3.73 -4.15
CA ASP A 84 -19.78 4.75 -5.04
C ASP A 84 -20.81 5.78 -5.57
N ALA A 85 -22.11 5.55 -5.31
CA ALA A 85 -23.20 6.38 -5.80
C ALA A 85 -24.21 6.70 -4.68
N THR A 86 -24.67 7.94 -4.62
CA THR A 86 -25.70 8.38 -3.66
C THR A 86 -27.08 7.82 -4.02
N GLY A 87 -27.92 7.57 -3.01
CA GLY A 87 -29.28 7.04 -3.17
C GLY A 87 -29.48 5.70 -2.48
N THR A 88 -30.63 5.06 -2.70
CA THR A 88 -30.98 3.79 -2.06
C THR A 88 -30.29 2.59 -2.71
N TRP A 89 -29.48 1.89 -1.92
CA TRP A 89 -28.87 0.62 -2.27
C TRP A 89 -29.68 -0.54 -1.68
N ARG A 90 -29.76 -1.64 -2.42
CA ARG A 90 -30.39 -2.90 -1.96
C ARG A 90 -29.36 -4.00 -1.94
N TRP A 91 -29.46 -4.93 -1.00
CA TRP A 91 -28.54 -6.05 -0.93
C TRP A 91 -29.24 -7.36 -0.61
N SER A 92 -28.63 -8.48 -1.04
CA SER A 92 -29.05 -9.84 -0.72
C SER A 92 -27.85 -10.79 -0.63
N THR A 93 -27.96 -11.88 0.13
CA THR A 93 -26.92 -12.89 0.26
C THR A 93 -27.34 -14.24 -0.34
N ARG A 94 -26.34 -14.98 -0.86
CA ARG A 94 -26.49 -16.35 -1.37
C ARG A 94 -25.46 -17.25 -0.70
N SER A 95 -25.88 -18.40 -0.19
CA SER A 95 -25.02 -19.41 0.44
C SER A 95 -25.70 -20.79 0.46
N GLY A 96 -24.91 -21.86 0.60
CA GLY A 96 -25.44 -23.17 0.98
C GLY A 96 -25.85 -23.28 2.45
N ASN A 97 -25.40 -22.35 3.31
CA ASN A 97 -25.74 -22.35 4.73
C ASN A 97 -27.02 -21.53 5.00
N PRO A 98 -28.06 -22.09 5.67
CA PRO A 98 -29.32 -21.38 5.95
C PRO A 98 -29.17 -20.10 6.79
N GLY A 99 -28.18 -20.05 7.68
CA GLY A 99 -27.85 -18.85 8.45
C GLY A 99 -27.39 -17.68 7.57
N LEU A 100 -26.72 -17.99 6.47
CA LEU A 100 -26.11 -17.02 5.56
C LEU A 100 -26.91 -16.78 4.28
N ASN A 101 -27.81 -17.68 3.90
CA ASN A 101 -28.55 -17.63 2.64
C ASN A 101 -29.82 -16.77 2.70
N GLY A 102 -30.14 -16.07 1.62
CA GLY A 102 -31.42 -15.37 1.46
C GLY A 102 -31.61 -14.17 2.39
N ARG A 103 -30.56 -13.69 3.05
CA ARG A 103 -30.63 -12.46 3.86
C ARG A 103 -30.69 -11.27 2.90
N SER A 104 -31.43 -10.23 3.24
CA SER A 104 -31.55 -9.05 2.39
C SER A 104 -31.88 -7.80 3.17
N GLY A 105 -31.65 -6.65 2.56
CA GLY A 105 -31.93 -5.34 3.14
C GLY A 105 -31.67 -4.19 2.19
N SER A 106 -31.70 -2.97 2.73
CA SER A 106 -31.34 -1.76 1.99
C SER A 106 -30.76 -0.70 2.93
N PHE A 107 -30.02 0.24 2.35
CA PHE A 107 -29.45 1.40 3.04
C PHE A 107 -29.43 2.61 2.10
N THR A 108 -29.28 3.80 2.65
CA THR A 108 -29.13 5.03 1.86
C THR A 108 -27.66 5.43 1.82
N CYS A 109 -27.13 5.65 0.63
CA CYS A 109 -25.82 6.26 0.43
C CYS A 109 -25.96 7.78 0.34
N GLY A 110 -25.32 8.50 1.27
CA GLY A 110 -25.30 9.96 1.32
C GLY A 110 -24.07 10.55 0.65
N ALA A 111 -24.11 11.84 0.31
CA ALA A 111 -22.94 12.56 -0.15
C ALA A 111 -21.85 12.60 0.93
N SER A 112 -20.58 12.69 0.52
CA SER A 112 -19.44 12.75 1.44
C SER A 112 -18.25 13.48 0.82
N GLY A 113 -17.32 13.94 1.67
CA GLY A 113 -15.99 14.40 1.26
C GLY A 113 -14.94 13.30 1.20
N LEU A 114 -15.31 12.03 1.39
CA LEU A 114 -14.38 10.91 1.35
C LEU A 114 -13.89 10.69 -0.08
N GLN A 115 -12.58 10.51 -0.21
CA GLN A 115 -11.92 10.49 -1.52
C GLN A 115 -12.02 9.11 -2.21
N GLY A 116 -12.23 8.03 -1.45
CA GLY A 116 -12.20 6.65 -1.93
C GLY A 116 -10.79 6.10 -2.17
N GLY A 117 -10.74 4.93 -2.81
CA GLY A 117 -9.50 4.22 -3.15
C GLY A 117 -8.60 4.97 -4.12
N ILE A 118 -7.37 4.51 -4.25
CA ILE A 118 -6.47 4.93 -5.32
C ILE A 118 -6.83 4.12 -6.57
N VAL A 119 -6.90 4.79 -7.72
CA VAL A 119 -7.10 4.21 -9.05
C VAL A 119 -6.11 4.83 -10.03
N THR A 120 -5.93 4.22 -11.19
CA THR A 120 -5.18 4.86 -12.30
C THR A 120 -5.94 6.09 -12.79
N MET A 121 -5.21 7.14 -13.19
CA MET A 121 -5.79 8.39 -13.65
C MET A 121 -6.25 8.28 -15.12
N PRO A 122 -7.56 8.43 -15.42
CA PRO A 122 -8.04 8.42 -16.79
C PRO A 122 -7.38 9.53 -17.63
N GLY A 123 -6.90 9.17 -18.83
CA GLY A 123 -6.20 10.09 -19.73
C GLY A 123 -4.74 10.40 -19.35
N SER A 124 -4.27 9.96 -18.17
CA SER A 124 -2.90 10.12 -17.70
C SER A 124 -2.39 8.81 -17.09
N PRO A 125 -2.13 7.77 -17.93
CA PRO A 125 -2.00 6.37 -17.50
C PRO A 125 -0.83 6.09 -16.55
N TYR A 126 0.15 6.98 -16.48
CA TYR A 126 1.31 6.89 -15.56
C TYR A 126 1.05 7.47 -14.17
N HIS A 127 -0.16 7.95 -13.92
CA HIS A 127 -0.49 8.72 -12.74
C HIS A 127 -1.69 8.14 -12.00
N PHE A 128 -1.78 8.47 -10.72
CA PHE A 128 -2.84 8.00 -9.85
C PHE A 128 -3.83 9.11 -9.53
N GLN A 129 -5.07 8.72 -9.28
CA GLN A 129 -6.07 9.58 -8.67
C GLN A 129 -6.87 8.81 -7.62
N ARG A 130 -7.66 9.53 -6.82
CA ARG A 130 -8.66 8.94 -5.95
C ARG A 130 -9.93 8.61 -6.73
N GLN A 131 -10.78 7.69 -6.26
CA GLN A 131 -12.08 7.39 -6.89
C GLN A 131 -13.00 8.62 -7.01
N SER A 132 -12.83 9.62 -6.13
CA SER A 132 -13.47 10.94 -6.23
C SER A 132 -12.99 11.82 -7.40
N GLY A 133 -11.94 11.43 -8.13
CA GLY A 133 -11.31 12.20 -9.21
C GLY A 133 -10.15 13.09 -8.78
N ARG A 134 -9.85 13.20 -7.48
CA ARG A 134 -8.74 14.02 -6.98
C ARG A 134 -7.38 13.41 -7.38
N PRO A 135 -6.45 14.15 -8.01
CA PRO A 135 -5.08 13.67 -8.26
C PRO A 135 -4.40 13.14 -7.00
N PHE A 136 -3.57 12.10 -7.16
CA PHE A 136 -2.90 11.44 -6.04
C PHE A 136 -1.41 11.28 -6.34
N TRP A 137 -0.58 12.15 -5.76
CA TRP A 137 0.87 11.95 -5.78
C TRP A 137 1.28 10.99 -4.66
N TRP A 138 1.79 9.81 -5.04
CA TRP A 138 2.11 8.76 -4.10
C TRP A 138 3.43 9.03 -3.37
N GLN A 139 3.39 9.09 -2.04
CA GLN A 139 4.57 9.15 -1.18
C GLN A 139 4.38 8.15 -0.04
N GLY A 140 5.08 7.03 -0.15
CA GLY A 140 4.95 5.92 0.79
C GLY A 140 6.09 5.81 1.78
N GLU A 141 5.82 5.11 2.87
CA GLU A 141 6.83 4.53 3.75
C GLU A 141 6.54 3.04 4.01
N THR A 142 7.61 2.26 4.17
CA THR A 142 7.57 0.86 4.51
C THR A 142 7.50 0.67 6.03
N GLN A 143 6.48 -0.05 6.49
CA GLN A 143 6.46 -0.65 7.81
C GLN A 143 5.95 -2.09 7.68
N TRP A 144 6.86 -3.03 7.43
CA TRP A 144 6.51 -4.40 7.08
C TRP A 144 5.67 -5.15 8.11
N ILE A 145 5.94 -4.95 9.40
CA ILE A 145 5.21 -5.63 10.48
C ILE A 145 4.18 -4.73 11.17
N LEU A 146 3.50 -3.87 10.38
CA LEU A 146 2.60 -2.82 10.91
C LEU A 146 1.52 -3.38 11.81
N PHE A 147 1.10 -4.63 11.62
CA PHE A 147 0.05 -5.29 12.40
C PHE A 147 0.60 -6.18 13.52
N GLY A 148 1.91 -6.14 13.75
CA GLY A 148 2.57 -6.90 14.79
C GLY A 148 2.26 -6.39 16.20
N ASN A 149 2.47 -7.24 17.19
CA ASN A 149 2.43 -6.88 18.59
C ASN A 149 3.58 -7.57 19.34
N LEU A 150 4.66 -6.82 19.51
CA LEU A 150 5.87 -7.19 20.22
C LEU A 150 6.16 -6.11 21.28
N PRO A 151 5.54 -6.19 22.47
CA PRO A 151 5.72 -5.17 23.51
C PRO A 151 7.18 -4.99 23.96
N GLY A 152 7.99 -6.05 23.92
CA GLY A 152 9.43 -5.98 24.20
C GLY A 152 10.21 -5.11 23.20
N GLU A 153 9.70 -4.97 21.98
CA GLU A 153 10.28 -4.14 20.91
C GLU A 153 9.57 -2.78 20.79
N ASN A 154 8.79 -2.39 21.80
CA ASN A 154 7.91 -1.20 21.75
C ASN A 154 6.92 -1.19 20.56
N LEU A 155 6.71 -2.33 19.89
CA LEU A 155 5.75 -2.46 18.80
C LEU A 155 4.41 -2.92 19.38
N THR A 156 3.53 -1.95 19.66
CA THR A 156 2.21 -2.16 20.26
C THR A 156 1.16 -1.45 19.43
N ARG A 157 -0.12 -1.71 19.70
CA ARG A 157 -1.20 -0.91 19.10
C ARG A 157 -0.94 0.59 19.29
N ALA A 158 -0.67 1.04 20.51
CA ALA A 158 -0.51 2.47 20.81
C ALA A 158 0.62 3.13 20.02
N THR A 159 1.78 2.49 19.95
CA THR A 159 2.95 3.03 19.22
C THR A 159 2.78 2.97 17.71
N THR A 160 2.12 1.93 17.18
CA THR A 160 1.73 1.86 15.78
C THR A 160 0.73 2.96 15.41
N LEU A 161 -0.28 3.22 16.24
CA LEU A 161 -1.22 4.31 15.99
C LEU A 161 -0.49 5.66 16.01
N ASN A 162 0.41 5.89 16.98
CA ASN A 162 1.25 7.09 17.00
C ASN A 162 2.13 7.23 15.75
N PHE A 163 2.72 6.13 15.25
CA PHE A 163 3.44 6.12 13.98
C PHE A 163 2.56 6.61 12.82
N LEU A 164 1.34 6.08 12.67
CA LEU A 164 0.41 6.48 11.61
C LEU A 164 0.01 7.97 11.73
N ASP A 165 -0.23 8.47 12.94
CA ASP A 165 -0.54 9.88 13.20
C ASP A 165 0.60 10.79 12.75
N ARG A 166 1.84 10.39 13.10
CA ARG A 166 3.03 11.12 12.69
C ARG A 166 3.18 11.09 11.19
N ARG A 167 3.20 9.92 10.54
CA ARG A 167 3.41 9.83 9.09
C ARG A 167 2.38 10.62 8.29
N SER A 168 1.13 10.66 8.74
CA SER A 168 0.09 11.52 8.16
C SER A 168 0.42 13.02 8.30
N ALA A 169 0.75 13.48 9.51
CA ALA A 169 1.17 14.87 9.75
C ALA A 169 2.44 15.26 8.98
N GLN A 170 3.26 14.26 8.68
CA GLN A 170 4.47 14.38 7.88
C GLN A 170 4.21 14.21 6.37
N GLY A 171 2.96 14.16 5.92
CA GLY A 171 2.64 14.14 4.49
C GLY A 171 2.88 12.81 3.78
N PHE A 172 3.22 11.73 4.48
CA PHE A 172 3.13 10.39 3.90
C PHE A 172 1.66 10.02 3.75
N ASN A 173 1.31 9.44 2.60
CA ASN A 173 -0.07 9.09 2.27
C ASN A 173 -0.25 7.63 1.88
N VAL A 174 0.84 6.86 1.91
CA VAL A 174 0.85 5.41 1.76
C VAL A 174 1.72 4.78 2.84
N ILE A 175 1.26 3.65 3.40
CA ILE A 175 2.10 2.77 4.22
C ILE A 175 2.08 1.38 3.61
N HIS A 176 3.25 0.83 3.30
CA HIS A 176 3.41 -0.52 2.79
C HIS A 176 3.63 -1.49 3.95
N ALA A 177 2.77 -2.50 4.10
CA ALA A 177 2.78 -3.43 5.22
C ALA A 177 2.34 -4.83 4.78
N ALA A 178 2.72 -5.85 5.55
CA ALA A 178 2.31 -7.22 5.29
C ALA A 178 1.35 -7.76 6.34
N LEU A 179 0.51 -8.72 5.97
CA LEU A 179 -0.56 -9.31 6.80
C LEU A 179 -0.12 -10.54 7.62
N ASP A 180 1.13 -10.97 7.55
CA ASP A 180 1.64 -12.19 8.19
C ASP A 180 2.68 -11.85 9.28
N THR A 181 2.26 -10.99 10.20
CA THR A 181 3.14 -10.37 11.21
C THR A 181 3.03 -11.03 12.59
N PRO A 182 4.04 -10.94 13.45
CA PRO A 182 4.00 -11.53 14.80
C PRO A 182 2.90 -10.93 15.71
N TYR A 183 1.99 -11.73 16.23
CA TYR A 183 0.90 -11.25 17.12
C TYR A 183 0.48 -12.29 18.17
N GLY A 184 1.43 -12.72 19.03
CA GLY A 184 1.16 -13.77 20.03
C GLY A 184 0.71 -15.12 19.45
N GLY A 185 0.95 -15.34 18.15
CA GLY A 185 0.51 -16.47 17.34
C GLY A 185 0.64 -16.16 15.85
N SER A 186 0.25 -17.12 15.00
CA SER A 186 0.25 -16.93 13.55
C SER A 186 -1.00 -16.19 13.07
N ALA A 187 -0.85 -15.33 12.06
CA ALA A 187 -1.97 -14.72 11.37
C ALA A 187 -2.87 -15.77 10.70
N VAL A 188 -2.27 -16.85 10.20
CA VAL A 188 -2.96 -17.98 9.57
C VAL A 188 -2.37 -19.28 10.13
N ASP A 189 -3.22 -20.24 10.48
CA ASP A 189 -2.77 -21.55 11.01
C ASP A 189 -2.24 -22.49 9.90
N GLY A 190 -1.69 -23.64 10.29
CA GLY A 190 -1.14 -24.64 9.36
C GLY A 190 -2.17 -25.28 8.41
N ARG A 191 -3.46 -25.00 8.56
CA ARG A 191 -4.54 -25.45 7.66
C ARG A 191 -4.97 -24.33 6.69
N GLY A 192 -4.36 -23.15 6.77
CA GLY A 192 -4.76 -21.98 6.01
C GLY A 192 -5.94 -21.22 6.63
N THR A 193 -6.24 -21.42 7.92
CA THR A 193 -7.35 -20.76 8.62
C THR A 193 -6.88 -19.43 9.22
N PRO A 194 -7.50 -18.30 8.85
CA PRO A 194 -7.19 -17.00 9.44
C PRO A 194 -7.45 -16.94 10.95
N ASN A 195 -6.61 -16.24 11.70
CA ASN A 195 -6.83 -15.91 13.11
C ASN A 195 -7.74 -14.67 13.24
N PRO A 196 -9.00 -14.80 13.70
CA PRO A 196 -9.92 -13.66 13.75
C PRO A 196 -9.43 -12.50 14.63
N ASP A 197 -8.76 -12.77 15.74
CA ASP A 197 -8.29 -11.71 16.64
C ASP A 197 -7.15 -10.90 16.03
N TYR A 198 -6.27 -11.57 15.28
CA TYR A 198 -5.25 -10.90 14.48
C TYR A 198 -5.88 -10.00 13.41
N PHE A 199 -6.80 -10.53 12.60
CA PHE A 199 -7.40 -9.75 11.52
C PHE A 199 -8.33 -8.63 12.04
N ARG A 200 -8.88 -8.74 13.26
CA ARG A 200 -9.56 -7.60 13.92
C ARG A 200 -8.58 -6.49 14.32
N GLU A 201 -7.34 -6.84 14.69
CA GLU A 201 -6.30 -5.83 14.92
C GLU A 201 -5.90 -5.12 13.62
N VAL A 202 -5.76 -5.88 12.53
CA VAL A 202 -5.53 -5.33 11.19
C VAL A 202 -6.68 -4.37 10.81
N ASP A 203 -7.94 -4.77 10.99
CA ASP A 203 -9.11 -3.91 10.74
C ASP A 203 -8.98 -2.55 11.43
N LEU A 204 -8.63 -2.56 12.73
CA LEU A 204 -8.48 -1.36 13.54
C LEU A 204 -7.38 -0.46 13.00
N ARG A 205 -6.20 -1.01 12.71
CA ARG A 205 -5.05 -0.24 12.25
C ARG A 205 -5.25 0.31 10.84
N VAL A 206 -5.85 -0.46 9.93
CA VAL A 206 -6.25 0.00 8.59
C VAL A 206 -7.27 1.13 8.67
N ALA A 207 -8.32 0.98 9.49
CA ALA A 207 -9.32 2.02 9.67
C ALA A 207 -8.71 3.32 10.23
N HIS A 208 -7.79 3.19 11.20
CA HIS A 208 -7.08 4.34 11.78
C HIS A 208 -6.20 5.07 10.78
N ALA A 209 -5.45 4.33 9.95
CA ALA A 209 -4.65 4.88 8.86
C ALA A 209 -5.53 5.62 7.83
N ASN A 210 -6.62 5.00 7.40
CA ASN A 210 -7.56 5.57 6.45
C ASN A 210 -8.20 6.87 6.96
N GLY A 211 -8.55 6.93 8.25
CA GLY A 211 -9.05 8.15 8.90
C GLY A 211 -8.07 9.32 8.87
N ARG A 212 -6.79 9.06 8.57
CA ARG A 212 -5.69 10.03 8.48
C ARG A 212 -5.22 10.27 7.04
N GLY A 213 -6.00 9.82 6.06
CA GLY A 213 -5.68 9.99 4.64
C GLY A 213 -4.56 9.06 4.14
N ILE A 214 -4.15 8.07 4.95
CA ILE A 214 -3.17 7.06 4.57
C ILE A 214 -3.89 5.88 3.92
N THR A 215 -3.46 5.51 2.72
CA THR A 215 -3.80 4.23 2.10
C THR A 215 -2.80 3.16 2.53
N VAL A 216 -3.28 1.99 2.93
CA VAL A 216 -2.40 0.90 3.35
C VAL A 216 -2.21 -0.09 2.20
N GLY A 217 -0.98 -0.31 1.79
CA GLY A 217 -0.60 -1.43 0.92
C GLY A 217 -0.55 -2.70 1.72
N LEU A 218 -1.42 -3.65 1.38
CA LEU A 218 -1.51 -4.95 2.04
C LEU A 218 -0.79 -6.00 1.21
N VAL A 219 0.43 -6.33 1.60
CA VAL A 219 1.08 -7.56 1.15
C VAL A 219 0.39 -8.74 1.82
N LEU A 220 -0.13 -9.65 1.01
CA LEU A 220 -0.89 -10.80 1.51
C LEU A 220 -0.03 -11.74 2.36
N ALA A 221 1.18 -12.06 1.88
CA ALA A 221 2.21 -12.81 2.61
C ALA A 221 3.58 -12.68 1.93
N TRP A 222 4.67 -12.99 2.65
CA TRP A 222 5.98 -13.23 2.02
C TRP A 222 5.96 -14.51 1.17
N GLY A 223 6.81 -14.59 0.14
CA GLY A 223 6.99 -15.80 -0.68
C GLY A 223 7.26 -17.05 0.18
N THR A 224 8.16 -16.94 1.15
CA THR A 224 8.47 -18.01 2.11
C THR A 224 7.24 -18.49 2.90
N ARG A 225 6.30 -17.59 3.21
CA ARG A 225 5.07 -17.89 3.94
C ARG A 225 3.99 -18.49 3.05
N TRP A 226 3.90 -18.04 1.80
CA TRP A 226 3.06 -18.66 0.78
C TRP A 226 3.36 -20.15 0.57
N LYS A 227 4.62 -20.57 0.73
CA LYS A 227 5.05 -21.97 0.66
C LYS A 227 4.40 -22.83 1.75
N ALA A 228 4.05 -22.26 2.89
CA ALA A 228 3.46 -23.00 4.02
C ALA A 228 1.96 -23.30 3.85
N TYR A 229 1.29 -22.71 2.86
CA TYR A 229 -0.12 -23.02 2.60
C TYR A 229 -0.28 -24.43 2.03
N PRO A 230 -1.31 -25.19 2.50
CA PRO A 230 -1.42 -26.63 2.19
C PRO A 230 -1.79 -26.94 0.74
N SER A 231 -2.29 -25.96 -0.02
CA SER A 231 -2.62 -26.12 -1.45
C SER A 231 -2.87 -24.78 -2.13
N ASP A 232 -2.88 -24.76 -3.48
CA ASP A 232 -3.28 -23.59 -4.25
C ASP A 232 -4.71 -23.13 -3.92
N ALA A 233 -5.64 -24.08 -3.71
CA ALA A 233 -6.99 -23.76 -3.27
C ALA A 233 -7.00 -23.03 -1.91
N ALA A 234 -6.07 -23.35 -1.00
CA ALA A 234 -5.93 -22.62 0.26
C ALA A 234 -5.38 -21.20 0.05
N ARG A 235 -4.44 -21.02 -0.87
CA ARG A 235 -3.91 -19.71 -1.24
C ARG A 235 -5.00 -18.81 -1.82
N LEU A 236 -5.80 -19.33 -2.75
CA LEU A 236 -6.91 -18.59 -3.36
C LEU A 236 -8.01 -18.27 -2.34
N ARG A 237 -8.36 -19.22 -1.44
CA ARG A 237 -9.30 -18.93 -0.34
C ARG A 237 -8.81 -17.81 0.57
N TYR A 238 -7.51 -17.76 0.86
CA TYR A 238 -6.94 -16.68 1.66
C TYR A 238 -6.94 -15.34 0.91
N ALA A 239 -6.59 -15.32 -0.37
CA ALA A 239 -6.68 -14.12 -1.20
C ALA A 239 -8.12 -13.56 -1.23
N ARG A 240 -9.11 -14.43 -1.47
CA ARG A 240 -10.53 -14.09 -1.39
C ARG A 240 -10.93 -13.53 -0.03
N TYR A 241 -10.44 -14.13 1.05
CA TYR A 241 -10.69 -13.69 2.42
C TYR A 241 -10.18 -12.27 2.67
N VAL A 242 -8.94 -11.98 2.24
CA VAL A 242 -8.32 -10.66 2.36
C VAL A 242 -9.10 -9.62 1.55
N ALA A 243 -9.42 -9.92 0.29
CA ALA A 243 -10.23 -9.01 -0.55
C ALA A 243 -11.60 -8.74 0.09
N ALA A 244 -12.34 -9.78 0.49
CA ALA A 244 -13.65 -9.66 1.11
C ALA A 244 -13.63 -8.84 2.42
N ARG A 245 -12.54 -8.93 3.20
CA ARG A 245 -12.38 -8.21 4.46
C ARG A 245 -11.94 -6.76 4.29
N TYR A 246 -11.15 -6.45 3.26
CA TYR A 246 -10.46 -5.16 3.15
C TYR A 246 -10.79 -4.30 1.93
N ALA A 247 -11.42 -4.84 0.87
CA ALA A 247 -11.74 -4.11 -0.35
C ALA A 247 -12.63 -2.87 -0.13
N ALA A 248 -13.41 -2.81 0.95
CA ALA A 248 -14.19 -1.63 1.29
C ALA A 248 -13.33 -0.47 1.87
N TYR A 249 -12.15 -0.76 2.42
CA TYR A 249 -11.22 0.23 2.98
C TYR A 249 -10.30 0.83 1.91
N ASN A 250 -9.67 1.97 2.21
CA ASN A 250 -8.62 2.54 1.36
C ASN A 250 -7.32 1.73 1.50
N VAL A 251 -7.26 0.65 0.73
CA VAL A 251 -6.11 -0.25 0.58
C VAL A 251 -5.73 -0.41 -0.89
N TYR A 252 -4.55 -0.95 -1.15
CA TYR A 252 -4.22 -1.68 -2.37
C TYR A 252 -3.62 -3.03 -1.98
N PHE A 253 -3.66 -4.00 -2.87
CA PHE A 253 -3.17 -5.34 -2.58
C PHE A 253 -1.82 -5.60 -3.26
N VAL A 254 -0.95 -6.32 -2.58
CA VAL A 254 0.28 -6.84 -3.15
C VAL A 254 0.29 -8.34 -2.94
N VAL A 255 0.37 -9.10 -4.04
CA VAL A 255 0.22 -10.56 -4.01
C VAL A 255 1.24 -11.21 -3.07
N ALA A 256 2.50 -10.81 -3.17
CA ALA A 256 3.54 -11.28 -2.27
C ALA A 256 4.69 -10.28 -2.17
N ASN A 257 5.40 -10.32 -1.04
CA ASN A 257 6.76 -9.80 -0.93
C ASN A 257 7.74 -10.92 -1.29
N GLU A 258 8.71 -10.66 -2.17
CA GLU A 258 9.72 -11.65 -2.58
C GLU A 258 9.07 -12.97 -3.07
N TRP A 259 8.10 -12.86 -3.99
CA TRP A 259 7.23 -13.98 -4.39
C TRP A 259 8.00 -15.24 -4.83
N ARG A 260 9.18 -15.09 -5.45
CA ARG A 260 10.00 -16.21 -5.96
C ARG A 260 10.51 -17.15 -4.87
N ASP A 261 10.49 -16.73 -3.60
CA ASP A 261 10.89 -17.58 -2.47
C ASP A 261 9.90 -18.72 -2.18
N GLY A 262 8.69 -18.66 -2.74
CA GLY A 262 7.71 -19.74 -2.50
C GLY A 262 6.50 -19.79 -3.41
N LEU A 263 6.43 -18.96 -4.45
CA LEU A 263 5.41 -19.01 -5.49
C LEU A 263 6.03 -19.18 -6.88
N SER A 264 5.30 -19.83 -7.77
CA SER A 264 5.53 -19.79 -9.22
C SER A 264 4.78 -18.61 -9.85
N ALA A 265 5.17 -18.23 -11.06
CA ALA A 265 4.48 -17.18 -11.81
C ALA A 265 3.00 -17.50 -12.06
N SER A 266 2.65 -18.78 -12.30
CA SER A 266 1.25 -19.19 -12.48
C SER A 266 0.45 -19.03 -11.19
N GLN A 267 1.04 -19.30 -10.03
CA GLN A 267 0.39 -19.07 -8.74
C GLN A 267 0.17 -17.58 -8.47
N VAL A 268 1.15 -16.72 -8.78
CA VAL A 268 0.98 -15.26 -8.69
C VAL A 268 -0.17 -14.77 -9.56
N ARG A 269 -0.24 -15.21 -10.82
CA ARG A 269 -1.35 -14.87 -11.73
C ARG A 269 -2.70 -15.31 -11.17
N ALA A 270 -2.79 -16.53 -10.64
CA ALA A 270 -4.02 -17.07 -10.07
C ALA A 270 -4.47 -16.29 -8.83
N ILE A 271 -3.54 -15.94 -7.93
CA ILE A 271 -3.84 -15.15 -6.73
C ILE A 271 -4.28 -13.72 -7.11
N GLY A 272 -3.57 -13.07 -8.04
CA GLY A 272 -3.96 -11.74 -8.53
C GLY A 272 -5.34 -11.73 -9.18
N SER A 273 -5.68 -12.78 -9.94
CA SER A 273 -7.00 -12.95 -10.56
C SER A 273 -8.10 -13.15 -9.51
N GLU A 274 -7.83 -13.93 -8.47
CA GLU A 274 -8.77 -14.14 -7.35
C GLU A 274 -9.03 -12.85 -6.55
N LEU A 275 -7.98 -12.04 -6.32
CA LEU A 275 -8.13 -10.71 -5.71
C LEU A 275 -9.06 -9.84 -6.56
N GLN A 276 -8.79 -9.72 -7.87
CA GLN A 276 -9.59 -8.91 -8.78
C GLN A 276 -11.06 -9.37 -8.83
N GLN A 277 -11.31 -10.67 -8.87
CA GLN A 277 -12.67 -11.23 -8.92
C GLN A 277 -13.43 -11.05 -7.60
N SER A 278 -12.72 -10.98 -6.47
CA SER A 278 -13.31 -10.87 -5.13
C SER A 278 -13.52 -9.42 -4.68
N ASP A 279 -13.02 -8.45 -5.44
CA ASP A 279 -13.03 -7.02 -5.12
C ASP A 279 -13.89 -6.23 -6.11
N PRO A 280 -15.13 -5.86 -5.75
CA PRO A 280 -15.97 -5.04 -6.62
C PRO A 280 -15.65 -3.53 -6.54
N HIS A 281 -14.68 -3.13 -5.72
CA HIS A 281 -14.28 -1.74 -5.48
C HIS A 281 -13.05 -1.34 -6.30
N GLU A 282 -12.50 -2.26 -7.09
CA GLU A 282 -11.39 -2.03 -8.03
C GLU A 282 -10.14 -1.46 -7.33
N ARG A 283 -9.76 -2.03 -6.18
CA ARG A 283 -8.49 -1.66 -5.55
C ARG A 283 -7.35 -2.09 -6.45
N LEU A 284 -6.31 -1.25 -6.50
CA LEU A 284 -5.10 -1.57 -7.24
C LEU A 284 -4.47 -2.85 -6.67
N ILE A 285 -3.95 -3.69 -7.56
CA ILE A 285 -3.19 -4.90 -7.21
C ILE A 285 -1.81 -4.79 -7.85
N ALA A 286 -0.78 -5.19 -7.12
CA ALA A 286 0.58 -5.32 -7.62
C ALA A 286 1.25 -6.60 -7.10
N ASN A 287 2.52 -6.78 -7.42
CA ASN A 287 3.34 -7.88 -6.92
C ASN A 287 4.76 -7.37 -6.69
N HIS A 288 5.36 -7.73 -5.54
CA HIS A 288 6.63 -7.16 -5.09
C HIS A 288 7.72 -8.24 -5.17
N SER A 289 8.83 -7.95 -5.85
CA SER A 289 9.92 -8.90 -6.11
C SER A 289 11.28 -8.24 -6.15
N PHE A 290 12.32 -8.96 -5.72
CA PHE A 290 13.70 -8.62 -6.05
C PHE A 290 13.91 -8.56 -7.56
N GLY A 291 14.80 -7.67 -8.01
CA GLY A 291 15.43 -7.75 -9.34
C GLY A 291 16.31 -8.99 -9.48
N PRO A 292 16.98 -9.26 -10.62
CA PRO A 292 17.78 -10.49 -10.79
C PRO A 292 18.70 -10.70 -9.58
N SER A 293 18.73 -11.92 -9.06
CA SER A 293 19.53 -12.28 -7.89
C SER A 293 20.98 -11.83 -8.08
N LYS A 294 21.71 -11.57 -6.99
CA LYS A 294 23.16 -11.29 -7.01
C LYS A 294 24.02 -12.44 -7.59
N ALA A 295 23.46 -13.40 -8.32
CA ALA A 295 24.15 -14.57 -8.85
C ALA A 295 24.13 -14.70 -10.39
N ASP A 296 23.11 -14.25 -11.14
CA ASP A 296 23.02 -14.65 -12.56
C ASP A 296 22.52 -13.53 -13.50
N GLY A 297 23.43 -12.98 -14.31
CA GLY A 297 23.12 -12.44 -15.64
C GLY A 297 22.87 -10.93 -15.77
N PRO A 298 23.00 -10.39 -17.01
CA PRO A 298 22.72 -8.98 -17.30
C PRO A 298 21.24 -8.66 -17.06
N VAL A 299 20.99 -7.40 -16.74
CA VAL A 299 19.67 -6.82 -16.55
C VAL A 299 18.72 -7.17 -17.69
N GLY A 300 17.74 -8.03 -17.41
CA GLY A 300 16.68 -8.43 -18.34
C GLY A 300 15.50 -9.12 -17.64
N ASP A 301 14.29 -8.79 -18.10
CA ASP A 301 13.03 -9.57 -18.18
C ASP A 301 12.45 -10.34 -16.98
N GLU A 302 13.02 -10.26 -15.77
CA GLU A 302 12.60 -11.15 -14.66
C GLU A 302 11.98 -10.47 -13.43
N GLY A 303 11.80 -9.14 -13.44
CA GLY A 303 11.11 -8.42 -12.37
C GLY A 303 9.58 -8.61 -12.40
N SER A 304 8.89 -8.17 -11.34
CA SER A 304 7.42 -8.28 -11.27
C SER A 304 6.72 -7.55 -12.41
N VAL A 305 7.25 -6.41 -12.85
CA VAL A 305 6.62 -5.59 -13.88
C VAL A 305 6.76 -6.26 -15.24
N GLU A 306 7.96 -6.67 -15.61
CA GLU A 306 8.24 -7.34 -16.87
C GLU A 306 7.39 -8.63 -17.00
N GLN A 307 7.16 -9.32 -15.89
CA GLN A 307 6.41 -10.58 -15.90
C GLN A 307 4.88 -10.43 -15.80
N PHE A 308 4.39 -9.41 -15.10
CA PHE A 308 2.98 -9.32 -14.73
C PHE A 308 2.27 -8.03 -15.17
N ALA A 309 2.98 -7.05 -15.74
CA ALA A 309 2.36 -5.79 -16.14
C ALA A 309 1.24 -5.96 -17.19
N GLU A 310 1.29 -7.01 -18.02
CA GLU A 310 0.20 -7.33 -18.97
C GLU A 310 -0.99 -8.04 -18.32
N GLN A 311 -0.90 -8.43 -17.04
CA GLN A 311 -2.02 -9.04 -16.35
C GLN A 311 -3.12 -8.00 -16.10
N PRO A 312 -4.41 -8.32 -16.37
CA PRO A 312 -5.52 -7.40 -16.16
C PRO A 312 -5.65 -6.93 -14.70
N TRP A 313 -5.22 -7.74 -13.75
CA TRP A 313 -5.29 -7.40 -12.33
C TRP A 313 -4.18 -6.43 -11.89
N MET A 314 -3.04 -6.37 -12.59
CA MET A 314 -1.91 -5.54 -12.14
C MET A 314 -2.19 -4.06 -12.44
N GLY A 315 -2.48 -3.25 -11.42
CA GLY A 315 -2.88 -1.85 -11.55
C GLY A 315 -1.71 -0.87 -11.66
N PHE A 316 -0.55 -1.24 -11.15
CA PHE A 316 0.68 -0.45 -11.23
C PHE A 316 1.92 -1.34 -11.16
N GLY A 317 3.04 -0.83 -11.67
CA GLY A 317 4.35 -1.45 -11.52
C GLY A 317 4.89 -1.25 -10.12
N ASP A 318 5.06 -2.33 -9.37
CA ASP A 318 5.76 -2.31 -8.09
C ASP A 318 7.18 -2.89 -8.30
N TYR A 319 8.18 -2.05 -8.09
CA TYR A 319 9.59 -2.44 -8.16
C TYR A 319 10.20 -2.52 -6.77
N GLN A 320 10.88 -3.63 -6.52
CA GLN A 320 11.59 -3.88 -5.29
C GLN A 320 13.08 -4.13 -5.59
N GLN A 321 13.95 -3.55 -4.75
CA GLN A 321 15.40 -3.85 -4.71
C GLN A 321 16.16 -3.72 -6.04
N LEU A 322 15.68 -2.87 -6.94
CA LEU A 322 16.49 -2.33 -8.03
C LEU A 322 17.18 -1.07 -7.51
N TYR A 323 18.49 -1.18 -7.30
CA TYR A 323 19.26 -0.16 -6.60
C TYR A 323 20.15 0.70 -7.51
N ASP A 324 20.48 0.21 -8.70
CA ASP A 324 21.28 0.91 -9.71
C ASP A 324 20.38 1.55 -10.77
N ARG A 325 20.86 2.66 -11.36
CA ARG A 325 20.27 3.36 -12.50
C ARG A 325 18.78 3.66 -12.29
N LEU A 326 18.41 4.07 -11.07
CA LEU A 326 17.02 4.21 -10.61
C LEU A 326 16.14 4.96 -11.61
N HIS A 327 16.61 6.09 -12.15
CA HIS A 327 15.89 6.85 -13.16
C HIS A 327 15.58 6.01 -14.41
N GLN A 328 16.60 5.36 -14.99
CA GLN A 328 16.44 4.52 -16.17
C GLN A 328 15.53 3.31 -15.92
N ARG A 329 15.58 2.71 -14.72
CA ARG A 329 14.71 1.59 -14.36
C ARG A 329 13.23 1.99 -14.41
N ILE A 330 12.91 3.18 -13.89
CA ILE A 330 11.55 3.72 -13.98
C ILE A 330 11.16 4.01 -15.43
N LEU A 331 12.06 4.52 -16.27
CA LEU A 331 11.75 4.75 -17.69
C LEU A 331 11.41 3.45 -18.43
N VAL A 332 12.18 2.38 -18.21
CA VAL A 332 11.92 1.05 -18.80
C VAL A 332 10.57 0.51 -18.33
N ALA A 333 10.31 0.57 -17.03
CA ALA A 333 9.05 0.13 -16.43
C ALA A 333 7.79 0.79 -17.00
N ARG A 334 7.91 2.05 -17.43
CA ARG A 334 6.81 2.84 -17.98
C ARG A 334 6.40 2.42 -19.39
N ASP A 335 7.09 1.49 -20.03
CA ASP A 335 6.68 1.00 -21.35
C ASP A 335 5.31 0.28 -21.31
N HIS A 336 4.89 -0.23 -20.15
CA HIS A 336 3.61 -0.92 -19.95
C HIS A 336 2.39 -0.02 -19.75
N SER A 337 2.50 1.30 -19.97
CA SER A 337 1.37 2.25 -19.87
C SER A 337 0.63 2.21 -18.51
N LYS A 338 1.36 2.00 -17.43
CA LYS A 338 0.85 1.97 -16.04
C LYS A 338 1.72 2.83 -15.13
N PRO A 339 1.20 3.34 -13.99
CA PRO A 339 2.03 4.03 -13.02
C PRO A 339 3.11 3.09 -12.48
N VAL A 340 4.25 3.64 -12.07
CA VAL A 340 5.39 2.86 -11.55
C VAL A 340 5.80 3.39 -10.19
N VAL A 341 5.87 2.51 -9.20
CA VAL A 341 6.30 2.76 -7.83
C VAL A 341 7.55 1.93 -7.57
N ASN A 342 8.66 2.56 -7.20
CA ASN A 342 9.77 1.85 -6.58
C ASN A 342 9.49 1.73 -5.08
N ALA A 343 9.03 0.56 -4.66
CA ALA A 343 8.55 0.29 -3.32
C ALA A 343 9.65 -0.07 -2.32
N GLU A 344 10.90 -0.28 -2.79
CA GLU A 344 12.04 -0.61 -1.93
C GLU A 344 13.37 -0.22 -2.60
N TYR A 345 13.66 1.09 -2.69
CA TYR A 345 14.92 1.59 -3.26
C TYR A 345 16.03 1.79 -2.21
N GLY A 346 15.70 1.74 -0.92
CA GLY A 346 16.60 1.95 0.20
C GLY A 346 15.83 2.09 1.51
N TYR A 347 16.52 1.93 2.64
CA TYR A 347 15.98 2.16 3.99
C TYR A 347 16.97 3.04 4.73
N PHE A 348 16.58 4.30 4.96
CA PHE A 348 17.47 5.33 5.47
C PHE A 348 18.16 4.89 6.77
N LEU A 349 19.49 4.90 6.74
CA LEU A 349 20.39 4.49 7.83
C LEU A 349 20.20 3.06 8.33
N ARG A 350 19.66 2.14 7.53
CA ARG A 350 19.54 0.72 7.94
C ARG A 350 20.92 0.12 8.19
N ASP A 351 21.10 -0.38 9.40
CA ASP A 351 22.20 -1.21 9.87
C ASP A 351 21.55 -2.44 10.53
N GLN A 352 21.42 -3.53 9.77
CA GLN A 352 20.61 -4.67 10.21
C GLN A 352 21.28 -5.52 11.30
N ASP A 353 22.61 -5.61 11.29
CA ASP A 353 23.41 -6.41 12.21
C ASP A 353 24.00 -5.59 13.36
N GLY A 354 23.85 -4.27 13.33
CA GLY A 354 24.21 -3.37 14.43
C GLY A 354 25.71 -3.20 14.58
N ASP A 355 26.45 -3.30 13.47
CA ASP A 355 27.91 -3.23 13.47
C ASP A 355 28.45 -1.79 13.28
N GLY A 356 27.55 -0.82 13.13
CA GLY A 356 27.84 0.60 12.91
C GLY A 356 27.95 0.97 11.43
N HIS A 357 27.63 0.06 10.51
CA HIS A 357 27.70 0.27 9.08
C HIS A 357 26.33 0.14 8.41
N VAL A 358 25.99 1.14 7.59
CA VAL A 358 24.74 1.09 6.82
C VAL A 358 24.87 0.03 5.74
N ASP A 359 23.96 -0.94 5.72
CA ASP A 359 24.01 -2.15 4.89
C ASP A 359 22.93 -2.18 3.79
N LYS A 360 22.44 -0.99 3.39
CA LYS A 360 21.36 -0.82 2.41
C LYS A 360 21.71 0.24 1.38
N ASN A 361 21.60 -0.15 0.11
CA ASN A 361 21.83 0.73 -1.04
C ASN A 361 21.01 2.01 -0.94
N ASN A 362 21.54 3.09 -1.51
CA ASN A 362 20.90 4.40 -1.59
C ASN A 362 20.55 5.06 -0.25
N SER A 363 21.04 4.56 0.90
CA SER A 363 20.58 5.03 2.23
C SER A 363 21.67 5.42 3.24
N PHE A 364 22.94 5.46 2.84
CA PHE A 364 24.08 5.74 3.75
C PHE A 364 24.12 7.17 4.28
N THR A 365 23.65 8.13 3.49
CA THR A 365 23.68 9.56 3.84
C THR A 365 22.36 10.19 3.46
N LEU A 366 22.08 11.38 4.00
CA LEU A 366 20.91 12.16 3.62
C LEU A 366 20.88 12.43 2.11
N ASP A 367 22.04 12.74 1.52
CA ASP A 367 22.14 12.99 0.09
C ASP A 367 21.84 11.72 -0.72
N HIS A 368 22.33 10.54 -0.33
CA HIS A 368 22.04 9.31 -1.07
C HIS A 368 20.54 9.01 -1.15
N VAL A 369 19.81 9.10 -0.03
CA VAL A 369 18.36 8.80 -0.04
C VAL A 369 17.57 9.87 -0.78
N ARG A 370 17.95 11.16 -0.61
CA ARG A 370 17.36 12.30 -1.31
C ARG A 370 17.55 12.15 -2.82
N PHE A 371 18.77 11.83 -3.23
CA PHE A 371 19.16 11.68 -4.62
C PHE A 371 18.39 10.53 -5.29
N ALA A 372 18.26 9.40 -4.62
CA ALA A 372 17.52 8.27 -5.13
C ALA A 372 16.04 8.61 -5.35
N SER A 373 15.41 9.30 -4.39
CA SER A 373 14.02 9.74 -4.52
C SER A 373 13.80 10.72 -5.66
N TRP A 374 14.72 11.66 -5.88
CA TRP A 374 14.63 12.58 -7.02
C TRP A 374 14.85 11.87 -8.36
N ASP A 375 15.76 10.91 -8.43
CA ASP A 375 16.00 10.13 -9.66
C ASP A 375 14.74 9.37 -10.07
N ILE A 376 14.02 8.78 -9.10
CA ILE A 376 12.73 8.11 -9.31
C ILE A 376 11.64 9.11 -9.71
N ALA A 377 11.47 10.20 -8.95
CA ALA A 377 10.42 11.18 -9.19
C ALA A 377 10.57 11.86 -10.56
N MET A 378 11.80 12.18 -10.96
CA MET A 378 12.07 12.84 -12.25
C MET A 378 11.94 11.90 -13.45
N ALA A 379 11.94 10.59 -13.26
CA ALA A 379 11.52 9.62 -14.28
C ALA A 379 9.99 9.49 -14.36
N GLY A 380 9.25 10.28 -13.58
CA GLY A 380 7.80 10.21 -13.45
C GLY A 380 7.32 8.98 -12.68
N GLY A 381 8.18 8.36 -11.88
CA GLY A 381 7.81 7.29 -10.95
C GLY A 381 7.46 7.84 -9.56
N TYR A 382 7.03 6.95 -8.69
CA TYR A 382 6.77 7.23 -7.28
C TYR A 382 7.61 6.31 -6.41
N PHE A 383 7.64 6.58 -5.10
CA PHE A 383 8.48 5.81 -4.20
C PHE A 383 7.79 5.49 -2.87
N VAL A 384 8.20 4.36 -2.31
CA VAL A 384 8.02 4.02 -0.91
C VAL A 384 9.40 3.99 -0.27
N THR A 385 9.63 4.87 0.70
CA THR A 385 10.89 4.92 1.45
C THR A 385 10.84 4.03 2.69
N GLY A 386 11.90 3.96 3.49
CA GLY A 386 11.82 3.42 4.85
C GLY A 386 12.95 3.95 5.72
N PHE A 387 12.88 3.64 7.01
CA PHE A 387 13.83 4.09 8.01
C PHE A 387 14.24 2.89 8.86
N ALA A 388 15.51 2.81 9.27
CA ALA A 388 16.02 1.72 10.13
C ALA A 388 15.10 1.44 11.34
N THR A 389 14.80 2.52 12.07
CA THR A 389 13.97 2.55 13.28
C THR A 389 12.50 2.13 13.08
N THR A 390 12.01 2.05 11.83
CA THR A 390 10.61 1.74 11.53
C THR A 390 10.38 0.58 10.55
N TYR A 391 11.29 0.22 9.65
CA TYR A 391 10.95 -0.61 8.47
C TYR A 391 10.56 -2.06 8.76
N LEU A 392 10.95 -2.62 9.90
CA LEU A 392 10.47 -3.91 10.44
C LEU A 392 10.08 -3.76 11.90
N GLY A 393 9.45 -2.64 12.26
CA GLY A 393 9.10 -2.32 13.64
C GLY A 393 10.36 -2.05 14.46
N GLY A 394 11.41 -1.52 13.83
CA GLY A 394 12.70 -1.24 14.47
C GLY A 394 13.51 -2.48 14.88
N ILE A 395 13.00 -3.71 14.73
CA ILE A 395 13.66 -4.92 15.28
C ILE A 395 15.01 -5.29 14.62
N ARG A 396 15.42 -4.53 13.60
CA ARG A 396 16.68 -4.67 12.85
C ARG A 396 17.45 -3.34 12.86
N ASP A 397 17.33 -2.64 13.96
CA ASP A 397 17.99 -1.37 14.24
C ASP A 397 18.44 -1.40 15.71
N GLU A 398 19.38 -0.55 16.08
CA GLU A 398 19.80 -0.45 17.48
C GLU A 398 18.68 0.17 18.33
N GLY A 399 17.99 -0.69 19.09
CA GLY A 399 16.92 -0.28 19.98
C GLY A 399 15.53 -0.68 19.47
N PRO A 400 14.48 -0.37 20.25
CA PRO A 400 13.12 -0.79 19.92
C PRO A 400 12.49 0.09 18.82
N PHE A 401 11.29 -0.26 18.38
CA PHE A 401 10.49 0.55 17.45
C PHE A 401 10.40 2.02 17.90
N ASP A 402 11.02 2.92 17.12
CA ASP A 402 11.03 4.36 17.40
C ASP A 402 10.62 5.21 16.18
N PRO A 403 9.32 5.52 16.05
CA PRO A 403 8.82 6.40 15.00
C PRO A 403 9.16 7.90 15.22
N GLN A 404 9.92 8.24 16.27
CA GLN A 404 10.29 9.61 16.62
C GLN A 404 11.81 9.84 16.67
N ALA A 405 12.59 8.82 16.30
CA ALA A 405 14.04 8.87 16.33
C ALA A 405 14.56 10.13 15.63
N SER A 406 15.46 10.86 16.29
CA SER A 406 16.01 12.11 15.74
C SER A 406 16.79 11.87 14.45
N ALA A 407 17.35 10.67 14.27
CA ALA A 407 18.03 10.25 13.06
C ALA A 407 17.13 10.28 11.82
N ASN A 408 15.82 10.04 11.97
CA ASN A 408 14.88 10.06 10.84
C ASN A 408 14.61 11.48 10.34
N ARG A 409 14.66 12.48 11.24
CA ARG A 409 14.13 13.82 11.00
C ARG A 409 14.64 14.49 9.72
N PRO A 410 15.95 14.48 9.39
CA PRO A 410 16.42 15.14 8.18
C PRO A 410 15.76 14.59 6.91
N TRP A 411 15.62 13.26 6.81
CA TRP A 411 14.95 12.65 5.66
C TRP A 411 13.43 12.82 5.69
N GLU A 412 12.81 12.77 6.88
CA GLU A 412 11.38 13.08 7.03
C GLU A 412 11.01 14.48 6.55
N GLU A 413 11.90 15.46 6.72
CA GLU A 413 11.72 16.83 6.27
C GLU A 413 11.91 16.96 4.75
N ASP A 414 12.98 16.37 4.21
CA ASP A 414 13.28 16.41 2.78
C ASP A 414 12.26 15.67 1.90
N ALA A 415 11.83 14.48 2.32
CA ALA A 415 10.88 13.67 1.56
C ALA A 415 9.58 14.45 1.28
N ARG A 416 9.15 15.28 2.25
CA ARG A 416 7.99 16.16 2.11
C ARG A 416 8.15 17.22 1.04
N LEU A 417 9.37 17.70 0.82
CA LEU A 417 9.63 18.75 -0.18
C LEU A 417 9.36 18.24 -1.60
N ILE A 418 9.64 16.96 -1.86
CA ILE A 418 9.37 16.33 -3.15
C ILE A 418 7.87 16.35 -3.44
N ARG A 419 7.05 15.79 -2.54
CA ARG A 419 5.59 15.84 -2.70
C ARG A 419 5.04 17.26 -2.65
N ARG A 420 5.65 18.16 -1.88
CA ARG A 420 5.23 19.56 -1.85
C ARG A 420 5.37 20.22 -3.22
N LEU A 421 6.48 19.97 -3.92
CA LEU A 421 6.70 20.48 -5.26
C LEU A 421 5.60 20.02 -6.22
N PHE A 422 5.34 18.71 -6.28
CA PHE A 422 4.42 18.13 -7.25
C PHE A 422 2.95 18.32 -6.86
N ASP A 423 2.57 18.04 -5.62
CA ASP A 423 1.15 17.93 -5.21
C ASP A 423 0.64 19.20 -4.50
N THR A 424 1.35 19.68 -3.47
CA THR A 424 0.72 20.58 -2.50
C THR A 424 0.84 22.07 -2.83
N LEU A 425 1.80 22.49 -3.67
CA LEU A 425 1.89 23.88 -4.11
C LEU A 425 0.84 24.24 -5.18
N GLY A 426 0.26 23.26 -5.88
CA GLY A 426 -0.91 23.46 -6.76
C GLY A 426 -0.68 24.29 -8.03
N TRP A 427 0.56 24.65 -8.37
CA TRP A 427 0.89 25.39 -9.60
C TRP A 427 1.25 24.48 -10.78
N LEU A 428 1.52 23.20 -10.50
CA LEU A 428 2.03 22.23 -11.47
C LEU A 428 0.98 21.16 -11.74
N ASP A 429 0.52 21.07 -12.99
CA ASP A 429 -0.27 19.91 -13.45
C ASP A 429 0.70 18.75 -13.72
N TRP A 430 1.31 18.22 -12.66
CA TRP A 430 2.40 17.24 -12.75
C TRP A 430 2.06 15.99 -13.56
N TRP A 431 0.79 15.60 -13.59
CA TRP A 431 0.31 14.44 -14.37
C TRP A 431 0.35 14.67 -15.89
N LYS A 432 0.60 15.90 -16.34
CA LYS A 432 0.83 16.24 -17.75
C LYS A 432 2.31 16.21 -18.13
N LEU A 433 3.21 16.20 -17.15
CA LEU A 433 4.65 16.19 -17.40
C LEU A 433 5.12 14.82 -17.83
N LYS A 434 6.02 14.78 -18.80
CA LYS A 434 6.68 13.56 -19.28
C LYS A 434 8.19 13.64 -19.10
N PRO A 435 8.88 12.53 -18.79
CA PRO A 435 10.34 12.49 -18.83
C PRO A 435 10.85 13.02 -20.17
N SER A 436 11.67 14.06 -20.13
CA SER A 436 12.10 14.86 -21.27
C SER A 436 13.59 15.21 -21.16
N ASP A 437 14.35 14.27 -20.64
CA ASP A 437 15.80 14.36 -20.40
C ASP A 437 16.62 14.95 -21.54
N GLY A 438 16.29 14.62 -22.79
CA GLY A 438 16.97 15.12 -23.98
C GLY A 438 16.80 16.63 -24.22
N MET A 439 15.93 17.31 -23.46
CA MET A 439 15.81 18.77 -23.48
C MET A 439 16.93 19.48 -22.72
N LEU A 440 17.68 18.77 -21.88
CA LEU A 440 18.80 19.33 -21.12
C LEU A 440 20.12 19.06 -21.83
N SER A 441 21.01 20.04 -21.76
CA SER A 441 22.42 19.87 -22.07
C SER A 441 23.26 20.45 -20.93
N ALA A 442 24.40 19.84 -20.65
CA ALA A 442 25.30 20.30 -19.60
C ALA A 442 26.74 20.08 -20.05
N THR A 443 27.64 21.01 -19.68
CA THR A 443 29.07 20.90 -19.98
C THR A 443 29.70 19.65 -19.37
N ALA A 444 29.23 19.26 -18.17
CA ALA A 444 29.57 18.00 -17.54
C ALA A 444 28.38 17.03 -17.65
N GLY A 445 28.61 15.87 -18.27
CA GLY A 445 27.61 14.81 -18.37
C GLY A 445 27.24 14.19 -17.01
N ARG A 446 26.19 13.37 -17.03
CA ARG A 446 25.75 12.57 -15.87
C ARG A 446 26.88 11.62 -15.45
N ALA A 447 27.13 11.53 -14.15
CA ALA A 447 28.07 10.55 -13.60
C ALA A 447 27.41 9.15 -13.55
N SER A 448 28.24 8.12 -13.38
CA SER A 448 27.76 6.79 -13.01
C SER A 448 27.32 6.75 -11.55
N ASP A 449 26.49 5.76 -11.20
CA ASP A 449 26.20 5.44 -9.80
C ASP A 449 27.50 5.24 -9.01
N GLU A 450 27.45 5.62 -7.75
CA GLU A 450 28.56 5.41 -6.81
C GLU A 450 28.56 3.96 -6.34
N VAL A 451 29.76 3.46 -6.09
CA VAL A 451 29.96 2.18 -5.41
C VAL A 451 30.47 2.50 -4.00
N VAL A 452 29.67 2.17 -3.00
CA VAL A 452 29.99 2.36 -1.58
C VAL A 452 30.45 1.02 -1.01
N SER A 453 31.60 1.01 -0.35
CA SER A 453 32.18 -0.18 0.27
C SER A 453 32.27 -0.01 1.76
N ASN A 454 31.85 -1.03 2.50
CA ASN A 454 32.03 -1.16 3.94
C ASN A 454 32.42 -2.64 4.23
N PRO A 455 32.60 -3.04 5.51
CA PRO A 455 32.84 -4.44 5.87
C PRO A 455 31.79 -5.44 5.39
N ASP A 456 30.52 -5.04 5.24
CA ASP A 456 29.40 -5.90 4.83
C ASP A 456 29.32 -6.13 3.32
N GLY A 457 30.08 -5.35 2.56
CA GLY A 457 30.33 -5.56 1.14
C GLY A 457 30.22 -4.30 0.29
N TRP A 458 29.70 -4.48 -0.91
CA TRP A 458 29.61 -3.45 -1.95
C TRP A 458 28.16 -3.12 -2.24
N PHE A 459 27.88 -1.82 -2.26
CA PHE A 459 26.56 -1.26 -2.44
C PHE A 459 26.58 -0.15 -3.48
N PHE A 460 25.39 0.19 -3.98
CA PHE A 460 25.15 1.28 -4.91
C PHE A 460 24.57 2.49 -4.18
N ALA A 461 24.99 3.66 -4.62
CA ALA A 461 24.33 4.92 -4.32
C ALA A 461 24.16 5.74 -5.61
N PRO A 462 23.20 6.67 -5.66
CA PRO A 462 22.93 7.46 -6.86
C PRO A 462 24.15 8.31 -7.26
N PRO A 463 24.26 8.72 -8.52
CA PRO A 463 25.41 9.51 -8.98
C PRO A 463 25.48 10.87 -8.26
N PRO A 464 26.68 11.36 -7.93
CA PRO A 464 26.86 12.65 -7.26
C PRO A 464 26.58 13.83 -8.19
N ARG A 465 26.58 13.59 -9.52
CA ARG A 465 26.25 14.57 -10.56
C ARG A 465 25.26 13.99 -11.56
N THR A 466 24.11 14.62 -11.68
CA THR A 466 23.10 14.26 -12.68
C THR A 466 22.19 15.44 -13.01
N HIS A 467 21.40 15.29 -14.07
CA HIS A 467 20.37 16.24 -14.46
C HIS A 467 19.22 15.53 -15.16
N TRP A 468 17.98 15.86 -14.77
CA TRP A 468 16.76 15.25 -15.27
C TRP A 468 15.72 16.32 -15.61
N ALA A 469 14.85 16.04 -16.57
CA ALA A 469 13.75 16.93 -16.91
C ALA A 469 12.41 16.22 -17.01
N LEU A 470 11.39 16.88 -16.49
CA LEU A 470 9.98 16.56 -16.72
C LEU A 470 9.36 17.75 -17.44
N ALA A 471 8.66 17.53 -18.56
CA ALA A 471 8.07 18.64 -19.33
C ALA A 471 6.70 18.31 -19.93
N GLU A 472 5.84 19.33 -19.96
CA GLU A 472 4.76 19.48 -20.94
C GLU A 472 5.28 20.51 -21.95
N VAL A 473 5.83 20.02 -23.06
CA VAL A 473 6.55 20.84 -24.05
C VAL A 473 5.73 22.06 -24.48
N GLY A 474 6.33 23.24 -24.38
CA GLY A 474 5.71 24.52 -24.72
C GLY A 474 4.82 25.12 -23.62
N ARG A 475 4.74 24.53 -22.42
CA ARG A 475 3.90 25.01 -21.32
C ARG A 475 4.62 25.09 -19.97
N GLN A 476 5.15 23.98 -19.48
CA GLN A 476 5.73 23.88 -18.14
C GLN A 476 6.79 22.78 -18.09
N TYR A 477 7.77 22.95 -17.20
CA TYR A 477 8.79 21.94 -16.96
C TYR A 477 9.32 22.01 -15.52
N VAL A 478 9.92 20.91 -15.08
CA VAL A 478 10.75 20.81 -13.89
C VAL A 478 12.11 20.31 -14.34
N ALA A 479 13.17 21.05 -14.00
CA ALA A 479 14.55 20.62 -14.20
C ALA A 479 15.17 20.33 -12.83
N TYR A 480 15.75 19.15 -12.68
CA TYR A 480 16.49 18.74 -11.49
C TYR A 480 17.97 18.69 -11.83
N LEU A 481 18.81 19.36 -11.02
CA LEU A 481 20.23 19.55 -11.27
C LEU A 481 20.98 19.19 -9.98
N ARG A 482 21.93 18.27 -10.07
CA ARG A 482 22.71 17.77 -8.93
C ARG A 482 24.21 17.86 -9.24
N GLY A 483 25.01 18.26 -8.25
CA GLY A 483 26.48 18.23 -8.34
C GLY A 483 27.09 19.33 -9.22
N ASN A 484 26.31 20.36 -9.58
CA ASN A 484 26.77 21.48 -10.41
C ASN A 484 26.77 22.78 -9.60
N ALA A 485 27.92 23.11 -9.00
CA ALA A 485 28.19 24.45 -8.48
C ALA A 485 28.68 25.38 -9.61
N GLY A 486 27.84 25.62 -10.63
CA GLY A 486 28.20 26.46 -11.78
C GLY A 486 27.05 26.66 -12.76
N ALA A 487 26.88 27.91 -13.20
CA ALA A 487 25.75 28.47 -13.96
C ALA A 487 25.12 27.60 -15.06
N HIS A 488 23.79 27.59 -15.12
CA HIS A 488 22.99 27.01 -16.20
C HIS A 488 22.60 28.09 -17.23
N GLN A 489 22.62 27.74 -18.51
CA GLN A 489 21.89 28.44 -19.58
C GLN A 489 20.67 27.62 -19.99
#